data_AF-A0AAD7R8E2-F1
#
_entry.id   AF-A0AAD7R8E2-F1
#
_cell.length_a   1.000
_cell.length_b   1.000
_cell.length_c   1.000
_cell.angle_alpha   90.00
_cell.angle_beta   90.00
_cell.angle_gamma   90.00
#
_symmetry.space_group_name_H-M   'P 1'
#
loop_
_entity.id
_entity.type
_entity.pdbx_description
1 polymer ?
#
loop_
_entity_poly.entity_id
_entity_poly.type
_entity_poly.pdbx_seq_one_letter_code
_entity_poly.pdbx_strand_id
1 'polypeptide(L)'
;MEPEIEDKTLELMCSVPRSLWLGCSLVAESLCALPSLPGFNQNTSSVMDSQNDDLSPKKSTVLRISNGTVPGSRKRPSEGNYDKEKEVCIQLFDQWSEADQVEFVEHLISRMCHYQHGHINSYLKPMLQRDFITALPAQGLDHIAENILSFLDARSLCAAELVCKEWQRVISEGMLWKKLIERMVRTDPLWKGLSERHQWEKYLFKNRTTEVPPNSYYHSLYPKIIQDIETIEANWRCGRHNLQRIQCRSENSKGVYCLQYDDDKIISGLRDNSIKIWDKQTLECLKILTGHTGSVLCLQYDERVIVTGSSDSTVRVWDVTSGEVLNTLIHHNEAVLHLRFCNGLMVTCSKDRSIAVWDMASPTDISLRRVLVGHRAAVNVVDFDDKYIVSASGDRTIKVWSTSTCEFVRTLNGHKRGIACLQYRDRLVVSGSSDNTIRLWDIECGACLRVLEGHEELVRCIRFDNKRIVSGAYDGKIKVWDLQAALDPRAPASTLCLRTLVEHSGRVFRLQFDEFQIISNRGAVTLTHVHLHLQIAGCEQQRALCARVREVYRDLLLTPGAPPPIFVPHGPGLGAPPHLSQDSASVSTVRCTETTTQLKRALSFPLSLSPLPG
;
A
#
# COMPACT_ATOMS: atom_id res chain seq x y z
N MET A 1 -8.04 29.05 -19.45
CA MET A 1 -9.44 29.26 -19.03
C MET A 1 -10.28 28.49 -20.01
N GLU A 2 -10.98 27.46 -19.55
CA GLU A 2 -11.47 26.36 -20.38
C GLU A 2 -12.94 26.59 -20.78
N PRO A 3 -13.31 26.40 -22.06
CA PRO A 3 -14.71 26.31 -22.48
C PRO A 3 -15.28 24.87 -22.37
N GLU A 4 -14.45 23.85 -22.19
CA GLU A 4 -14.81 22.42 -22.29
C GLU A 4 -15.69 21.85 -21.15
N ILE A 5 -16.27 22.72 -20.31
CA ILE A 5 -17.07 22.35 -19.14
C ILE A 5 -18.58 22.44 -19.44
N GLU A 6 -19.01 23.28 -20.38
CA GLU A 6 -20.44 23.49 -20.65
C GLU A 6 -21.06 22.33 -21.45
N ASP A 7 -20.42 21.82 -22.51
CA ASP A 7 -20.92 20.71 -23.34
C ASP A 7 -21.25 19.45 -22.52
N LYS A 8 -20.34 19.04 -21.62
CA LYS A 8 -20.53 17.84 -20.77
C LYS A 8 -21.65 17.99 -19.76
N THR A 9 -22.09 19.22 -19.48
CA THR A 9 -23.25 19.49 -18.63
C THR A 9 -24.56 19.21 -19.39
N LEU A 10 -24.58 19.44 -20.71
CA LEU A 10 -25.73 19.15 -21.58
C LEU A 10 -25.89 17.65 -21.85
N GLU A 11 -24.81 16.93 -22.19
CA GLU A 11 -24.84 15.47 -22.36
C GLU A 11 -25.43 14.74 -21.14
N LEU A 12 -25.10 15.20 -19.92
CA LEU A 12 -25.65 14.61 -18.69
C LEU A 12 -27.17 14.83 -18.57
N MET A 13 -27.73 15.95 -19.02
CA MET A 13 -29.18 16.20 -18.97
C MET A 13 -29.96 15.21 -19.84
N CYS A 14 -29.40 14.83 -20.99
CA CYS A 14 -30.01 13.88 -21.92
C CYS A 14 -30.04 12.43 -21.41
N SER A 15 -29.26 12.10 -20.37
CA SER A 15 -29.17 10.73 -19.81
C SER A 15 -30.23 10.39 -18.74
N VAL A 16 -31.10 11.34 -18.39
CA VAL A 16 -31.99 11.25 -17.22
C VAL A 16 -33.27 10.44 -17.53
N PRO A 17 -33.59 9.37 -16.76
CA PRO A 17 -34.75 8.51 -17.05
C PRO A 17 -36.10 9.24 -17.09
N ARG A 18 -36.98 8.75 -17.99
CA ARG A 18 -38.33 9.29 -18.29
C ARG A 18 -39.21 9.60 -17.06
N SER A 19 -38.98 8.95 -15.91
CA SER A 19 -39.75 9.18 -14.68
C SER A 19 -39.54 10.55 -14.03
N LEU A 20 -38.51 11.33 -14.40
CA LEU A 20 -38.37 12.72 -13.94
C LEU A 20 -39.21 13.73 -14.73
N TRP A 21 -39.47 13.47 -16.02
CA TRP A 21 -40.07 14.44 -16.93
C TRP A 21 -41.58 14.66 -16.70
N LEU A 22 -42.22 13.79 -15.91
CA LEU A 22 -43.61 13.90 -15.47
C LEU A 22 -43.94 15.18 -14.65
N GLY A 23 -42.95 15.97 -14.24
CA GLY A 23 -43.13 17.26 -13.58
C GLY A 23 -43.19 18.49 -14.51
N CYS A 24 -42.96 18.33 -15.82
CA CYS A 24 -42.67 19.46 -16.71
C CYS A 24 -43.85 20.38 -17.06
N SER A 25 -45.08 20.05 -16.67
CA SER A 25 -46.25 20.94 -16.82
C SER A 25 -46.06 22.30 -16.12
N LEU A 26 -45.45 22.29 -14.93
CA LEU A 26 -45.24 23.49 -14.09
C LEU A 26 -44.18 24.46 -14.65
N VAL A 27 -43.25 23.97 -15.48
CA VAL A 27 -42.21 24.81 -16.11
C VAL A 27 -42.84 25.83 -17.05
N ALA A 28 -43.86 25.39 -17.81
CA ALA A 28 -44.58 26.19 -18.78
C ALA A 28 -45.65 27.12 -18.17
N GLU A 29 -45.82 27.14 -16.84
CA GLU A 29 -46.65 28.13 -16.13
C GLU A 29 -45.80 29.35 -15.74
N SER A 30 -44.63 29.11 -15.14
CA SER A 30 -43.76 30.19 -14.60
C SER A 30 -43.19 31.13 -15.67
N LEU A 31 -43.02 30.66 -16.91
CA LEU A 31 -42.40 31.42 -17.99
C LEU A 31 -43.29 32.51 -18.63
N CYS A 32 -44.58 32.57 -18.29
CA CYS A 32 -45.58 33.31 -19.09
C CYS A 32 -46.02 34.65 -18.47
N ALA A 33 -45.69 34.90 -17.19
CA ALA A 33 -46.22 36.02 -16.43
C ALA A 33 -45.26 37.23 -16.31
N LEU A 34 -45.01 37.97 -17.41
CA LEU A 34 -44.43 39.33 -17.36
C LEU A 34 -44.75 40.17 -18.63
N PRO A 35 -45.04 41.49 -18.56
CA PRO A 35 -45.47 42.29 -19.72
C PRO A 35 -44.36 42.88 -20.62
N SER A 36 -44.67 43.10 -21.90
CA SER A 36 -43.81 43.66 -22.95
C SER A 36 -43.79 45.20 -23.05
N LEU A 37 -42.69 45.82 -23.52
CA LEU A 37 -42.60 47.13 -24.24
C LEU A 37 -41.20 47.25 -24.96
N PRO A 38 -40.89 48.24 -25.85
CA PRO A 38 -40.53 47.86 -27.23
C PRO A 38 -39.31 48.53 -27.93
N GLY A 39 -38.74 47.80 -28.91
CA GLY A 39 -38.54 48.27 -30.30
C GLY A 39 -37.29 49.09 -30.69
N PHE A 40 -36.76 48.81 -31.90
CA PHE A 40 -36.31 49.80 -32.90
C PHE A 40 -36.35 49.18 -34.32
N ASN A 41 -35.86 49.85 -35.38
CA ASN A 41 -36.39 49.67 -36.74
C ASN A 41 -35.35 49.79 -37.90
N GLN A 42 -35.69 49.22 -39.06
CA GLN A 42 -35.18 49.46 -40.45
C GLN A 42 -33.78 48.97 -40.94
N ASN A 43 -33.86 48.05 -41.93
CA ASN A 43 -33.28 48.06 -43.29
C ASN A 43 -31.81 48.48 -43.59
N THR A 44 -31.09 47.62 -44.33
CA THR A 44 -30.46 47.94 -45.65
C THR A 44 -30.00 46.65 -46.38
N SER A 45 -29.51 46.73 -47.64
CA SER A 45 -29.49 45.59 -48.59
C SER A 45 -28.29 45.53 -49.56
N SER A 46 -27.71 44.34 -49.75
CA SER A 46 -26.90 43.86 -50.91
C SER A 46 -26.58 42.36 -50.68
N VAL A 47 -26.81 41.37 -51.54
CA VAL A 47 -26.66 41.18 -53.01
C VAL A 47 -25.20 41.00 -53.46
N MET A 48 -24.79 39.75 -53.69
CA MET A 48 -23.96 39.28 -54.82
C MET A 48 -23.99 37.74 -54.91
N ASP A 49 -23.94 37.19 -56.13
CA ASP A 49 -24.09 35.75 -56.43
C ASP A 49 -22.76 34.99 -56.53
N SER A 50 -22.78 33.67 -56.32
CA SER A 50 -22.01 32.72 -57.13
C SER A 50 -22.56 31.28 -57.08
N GLN A 51 -22.67 30.67 -58.27
CA GLN A 51 -22.87 29.24 -58.56
C GLN A 51 -21.53 28.48 -58.34
N ASN A 52 -21.38 27.16 -58.20
CA ASN A 52 -22.23 25.94 -58.15
C ASN A 52 -21.33 24.81 -57.52
N ASP A 53 -21.55 23.49 -57.38
CA ASP A 53 -22.54 22.41 -57.65
C ASP A 53 -22.09 21.21 -56.74
N ASP A 54 -22.73 20.06 -56.50
CA ASP A 54 -24.07 19.44 -56.68
C ASP A 54 -24.06 18.15 -55.76
N LEU A 55 -24.94 17.16 -56.03
CA LEU A 55 -24.93 15.75 -55.59
C LEU A 55 -25.50 15.44 -54.19
N SER A 56 -26.82 15.29 -54.24
CA SER A 56 -27.77 14.73 -53.24
C SER A 56 -27.57 13.22 -52.92
N PRO A 57 -28.47 12.52 -52.19
CA PRO A 57 -29.63 12.98 -51.38
C PRO A 57 -29.77 12.34 -49.98
N LYS A 58 -30.29 13.11 -49.01
CA LYS A 58 -31.13 12.57 -47.93
C LYS A 58 -32.36 13.46 -47.73
N LYS A 59 -33.53 12.84 -47.56
CA LYS A 59 -34.81 13.56 -47.42
C LYS A 59 -34.98 14.03 -45.97
N SER A 60 -34.82 15.32 -45.71
CA SER A 60 -35.39 15.98 -44.53
C SER A 60 -36.77 16.56 -44.89
N THR A 61 -37.78 16.28 -44.06
CA THR A 61 -39.16 16.73 -44.30
C THR A 61 -39.34 18.15 -43.77
N VAL A 62 -38.74 19.13 -44.47
CA VAL A 62 -38.82 20.56 -44.08
C VAL A 62 -40.28 21.03 -44.15
N LEU A 63 -40.83 21.41 -43.00
CA LEU A 63 -42.16 22.00 -42.87
C LEU A 63 -42.22 23.39 -43.53
N ARG A 64 -42.53 23.40 -44.83
CA ARG A 64 -42.89 24.64 -45.56
C ARG A 64 -44.23 25.19 -45.06
N ILE A 65 -44.17 26.08 -44.08
CA ILE A 65 -45.27 27.02 -43.82
C ILE A 65 -45.37 27.97 -45.03
N SER A 66 -46.53 28.00 -45.68
CA SER A 66 -46.74 28.70 -46.94
C SER A 66 -46.88 30.21 -46.77
N ASN A 67 -46.07 31.00 -47.50
CA ASN A 67 -46.25 32.45 -47.59
C ASN A 67 -47.56 32.80 -48.30
N GLY A 68 -48.56 33.26 -47.55
CA GLY A 68 -49.75 33.94 -48.04
C GLY A 68 -49.69 35.44 -47.71
N THR A 69 -49.93 36.32 -48.69
CA THR A 69 -49.73 37.76 -48.54
C THR A 69 -50.96 38.51 -48.00
N VAL A 70 -50.79 39.17 -46.84
CA VAL A 70 -51.28 40.55 -46.53
C VAL A 70 -52.82 40.75 -46.53
N PRO A 71 -53.45 41.18 -45.41
CA PRO A 71 -53.19 42.52 -44.85
C PRO A 71 -53.12 42.62 -43.32
N GLY A 72 -52.64 43.76 -42.84
CA GLY A 72 -52.22 43.93 -41.45
C GLY A 72 -53.30 44.30 -40.44
N SER A 73 -53.21 43.71 -39.25
CA SER A 73 -53.28 44.47 -37.99
C SER A 73 -52.53 43.71 -36.88
N ARG A 74 -51.71 44.40 -36.07
CA ARG A 74 -51.11 43.81 -34.87
C ARG A 74 -52.16 43.78 -33.74
N LYS A 75 -53.00 42.74 -33.70
CA LYS A 75 -53.67 42.35 -32.45
C LYS A 75 -52.70 41.55 -31.60
N ARG A 76 -52.69 41.79 -30.28
CA ARG A 76 -51.99 40.91 -29.33
C ARG A 76 -52.66 39.53 -29.34
N PRO A 77 -51.92 38.42 -29.16
CA PRO A 77 -52.52 37.17 -28.75
C PRO A 77 -53.31 37.39 -27.45
N SER A 78 -54.54 36.88 -27.38
CA SER A 78 -55.28 36.77 -26.13
C SER A 78 -54.74 35.60 -25.32
N GLU A 79 -54.53 35.78 -24.02
CA GLU A 79 -53.90 34.79 -23.12
C GLU A 79 -54.55 33.39 -23.25
N GLY A 80 -55.89 33.32 -23.31
CA GLY A 80 -56.64 32.07 -23.51
C GLY A 80 -56.51 31.35 -24.87
N ASN A 81 -55.66 31.85 -25.79
CA ASN A 81 -55.20 31.10 -26.97
C ASN A 81 -53.80 30.51 -26.76
N TYR A 82 -52.94 31.21 -26.02
CA TYR A 82 -51.57 30.77 -25.74
C TYR A 82 -51.55 29.44 -24.97
N ASP A 83 -52.35 29.29 -23.90
CA ASP A 83 -52.35 28.04 -23.12
C ASP A 83 -52.84 26.84 -23.94
N LYS A 84 -53.73 27.04 -24.93
CA LYS A 84 -54.17 25.98 -25.85
C LYS A 84 -53.11 25.63 -26.88
N GLU A 85 -52.42 26.62 -27.42
CA GLU A 85 -51.27 26.41 -28.33
C GLU A 85 -50.14 25.68 -27.58
N LYS A 86 -49.90 26.04 -26.31
CA LYS A 86 -48.98 25.36 -25.37
C LYS A 86 -49.38 23.91 -25.09
N GLU A 87 -50.64 23.63 -24.75
CA GLU A 87 -51.14 22.26 -24.55
C GLU A 87 -50.97 21.40 -25.81
N VAL A 88 -51.29 21.95 -27.00
CA VAL A 88 -51.09 21.25 -28.28
C VAL A 88 -49.60 21.02 -28.57
N CYS A 89 -48.72 21.98 -28.29
CA CYS A 89 -47.28 21.79 -28.43
C CYS A 89 -46.73 20.70 -27.50
N ILE A 90 -47.20 20.63 -26.25
CA ILE A 90 -46.80 19.56 -25.30
C ILE A 90 -47.30 18.20 -25.79
N GLN A 91 -48.57 18.10 -26.20
CA GLN A 91 -49.13 16.86 -26.74
C GLN A 91 -48.44 16.37 -28.01
N LEU A 92 -47.91 17.28 -28.85
CA LEU A 92 -47.09 16.93 -30.02
C LEU A 92 -45.69 16.50 -29.62
N PHE A 93 -45.05 17.20 -28.67
CA PHE A 93 -43.72 16.85 -28.16
C PHE A 93 -43.69 15.46 -27.53
N ASP A 94 -44.73 15.09 -26.75
CA ASP A 94 -44.90 13.75 -26.16
C ASP A 94 -45.06 12.62 -27.21
N GLN A 95 -45.35 12.95 -28.48
CA GLN A 95 -45.50 12.00 -29.59
C GLN A 95 -44.24 11.87 -30.47
N TRP A 96 -43.21 12.70 -30.24
CA TRP A 96 -41.98 12.70 -31.02
C TRP A 96 -40.97 11.64 -30.53
N SER A 97 -39.96 11.32 -31.36
CA SER A 97 -38.87 10.45 -30.90
C SER A 97 -37.89 11.22 -30.00
N GLU A 98 -37.14 10.50 -29.16
CA GLU A 98 -36.17 11.11 -28.25
C GLU A 98 -35.09 11.93 -28.99
N ALA A 99 -34.81 11.62 -30.26
CA ALA A 99 -33.92 12.42 -31.10
C ALA A 99 -34.56 13.75 -31.56
N ASP A 100 -35.79 13.71 -32.05
CA ASP A 100 -36.51 14.92 -32.50
C ASP A 100 -36.80 15.87 -31.31
N GLN A 101 -37.07 15.30 -30.13
CA GLN A 101 -37.23 16.04 -28.87
C GLN A 101 -35.95 16.80 -28.49
N VAL A 102 -34.77 16.16 -28.63
CA VAL A 102 -33.48 16.81 -28.36
C VAL A 102 -33.19 17.91 -29.37
N GLU A 103 -33.32 17.66 -30.68
CA GLU A 103 -33.09 18.69 -31.73
C GLU A 103 -34.00 19.92 -31.51
N PHE A 104 -35.28 19.69 -31.14
CA PHE A 104 -36.18 20.78 -30.79
C PHE A 104 -35.75 21.57 -29.55
N VAL A 105 -35.31 20.89 -28.48
CA VAL A 105 -34.86 21.54 -27.24
C VAL A 105 -33.54 22.30 -27.44
N GLU A 106 -32.59 21.76 -28.20
CA GLU A 106 -31.38 22.48 -28.62
C GLU A 106 -31.74 23.76 -29.39
N HIS A 107 -32.63 23.65 -30.38
CA HIS A 107 -33.07 24.80 -31.17
C HIS A 107 -33.84 25.84 -30.33
N LEU A 108 -34.63 25.39 -29.35
CA LEU A 108 -35.32 26.24 -28.39
C LEU A 108 -34.33 27.01 -27.51
N ILE A 109 -33.36 26.31 -26.92
CA ILE A 109 -32.31 26.89 -26.06
C ILE A 109 -31.43 27.86 -26.87
N SER A 110 -31.08 27.55 -28.11
CA SER A 110 -30.27 28.41 -28.98
C SER A 110 -30.91 29.79 -29.28
N ARG A 111 -32.23 29.90 -29.13
CA ARG A 111 -33.02 31.11 -29.39
C ARG A 111 -33.40 31.89 -28.13
N MET A 112 -33.14 31.34 -26.94
CA MET A 112 -33.44 31.98 -25.67
C MET A 112 -32.39 33.04 -25.30
N CYS A 113 -32.79 34.05 -24.54
CA CYS A 113 -31.87 35.05 -24.02
C CYS A 113 -31.25 34.61 -22.69
N HIS A 114 -30.10 35.21 -22.33
CA HIS A 114 -29.33 34.86 -21.13
C HIS A 114 -30.16 34.92 -19.82
N TYR A 115 -31.21 35.76 -19.75
CA TYR A 115 -32.15 35.81 -18.63
C TYR A 115 -33.05 34.56 -18.54
N GLN A 116 -33.53 34.06 -19.69
CA GLN A 116 -34.32 32.83 -19.78
C GLN A 116 -33.45 31.60 -19.47
N HIS A 117 -32.21 31.55 -19.98
CA HIS A 117 -31.24 30.52 -19.59
C HIS A 117 -30.97 30.53 -18.08
N GLY A 118 -30.86 31.72 -17.47
CA GLY A 118 -30.69 31.88 -16.03
C GLY A 118 -31.85 31.28 -15.21
N HIS A 119 -33.10 31.54 -15.61
CA HIS A 119 -34.28 30.94 -14.99
C HIS A 119 -34.35 29.41 -15.18
N ILE A 120 -34.13 28.94 -16.40
CA ILE A 120 -34.19 27.49 -16.71
C ILE A 120 -33.09 26.74 -15.97
N ASN A 121 -31.86 27.26 -15.94
CA ASN A 121 -30.77 26.69 -15.15
C ASN A 121 -31.10 26.71 -13.65
N SER A 122 -31.67 27.81 -13.12
CA SER A 122 -32.12 27.88 -11.72
C SER A 122 -33.22 26.88 -11.37
N TYR A 123 -34.07 26.50 -12.32
CA TYR A 123 -35.12 25.48 -12.14
C TYR A 123 -34.59 24.05 -12.29
N LEU A 124 -33.76 23.79 -13.30
CA LEU A 124 -33.22 22.45 -13.59
C LEU A 124 -32.11 22.04 -12.61
N LYS A 125 -31.29 22.98 -12.13
CA LYS A 125 -30.14 22.69 -11.26
C LYS A 125 -30.52 21.91 -9.99
N PRO A 126 -31.60 22.21 -9.24
CA PRO A 126 -32.09 21.36 -8.15
C PRO A 126 -32.57 19.96 -8.58
N MET A 127 -33.07 19.79 -9.81
CA MET A 127 -33.54 18.49 -10.31
C MET A 127 -32.38 17.59 -10.78
N LEU A 128 -31.31 18.21 -11.28
CA LEU A 128 -30.06 17.56 -11.70
C LEU A 128 -29.15 17.25 -10.51
N GLN A 129 -29.03 18.18 -9.55
CA GLN A 129 -28.21 18.03 -8.34
C GLN A 129 -28.92 17.18 -7.27
N ARG A 130 -29.22 15.93 -7.63
CA ARG A 130 -29.74 14.93 -6.68
C ARG A 130 -28.64 14.49 -5.71
N ASP A 131 -28.87 14.74 -4.43
CA ASP A 131 -28.07 14.11 -3.37
C ASP A 131 -28.51 12.64 -3.20
N PHE A 132 -27.77 11.73 -3.84
CA PHE A 132 -27.99 10.30 -3.75
C PHE A 132 -27.83 9.75 -2.32
N ILE A 133 -27.01 10.39 -1.48
CA ILE A 133 -26.70 9.88 -0.13
C ILE A 133 -27.79 10.24 0.89
N THR A 134 -28.58 11.29 0.66
CA THR A 134 -29.85 11.50 1.39
C THR A 134 -31.03 10.76 0.73
N ALA A 135 -31.07 10.71 -0.61
CA ALA A 135 -32.21 10.13 -1.33
C ALA A 135 -32.31 8.60 -1.24
N LEU A 136 -31.18 7.87 -1.18
CA LEU A 136 -31.18 6.41 -1.09
C LEU A 136 -31.66 5.89 0.29
N PRO A 137 -31.17 6.39 1.44
CA PRO A 137 -31.75 6.09 2.76
C PRO A 137 -33.25 6.40 2.86
N ALA A 138 -33.70 7.52 2.28
CA ALA A 138 -35.12 7.88 2.25
C ALA A 138 -36.00 6.87 1.47
N GLN A 139 -35.40 5.98 0.68
CA GLN A 139 -36.05 4.87 -0.04
C GLN A 139 -35.77 3.50 0.60
N GLY A 140 -35.10 3.43 1.76
CA GLY A 140 -34.68 2.18 2.40
C GLY A 140 -33.49 1.48 1.70
N LEU A 141 -32.74 2.22 0.89
CA LEU A 141 -31.61 1.75 0.09
C LEU A 141 -30.26 2.16 0.71
N ASP A 142 -30.17 2.25 2.04
CA ASP A 142 -28.96 2.66 2.78
C ASP A 142 -27.72 1.87 2.33
N HIS A 143 -27.86 0.57 2.09
CA HIS A 143 -26.78 -0.30 1.59
C HIS A 143 -26.16 0.17 0.25
N ILE A 144 -26.91 0.87 -0.60
CA ILE A 144 -26.40 1.44 -1.86
C ILE A 144 -25.58 2.70 -1.56
N ALA A 145 -26.06 3.57 -0.67
CA ALA A 145 -25.31 4.75 -0.22
C ALA A 145 -24.01 4.35 0.51
N GLU A 146 -24.08 3.33 1.38
CA GLU A 146 -22.91 2.72 2.01
C GLU A 146 -21.90 2.19 0.99
N ASN A 147 -22.36 1.52 -0.08
CA ASN A 147 -21.51 0.99 -1.13
C ASN A 147 -20.82 2.11 -1.92
N ILE A 148 -21.55 3.16 -2.32
CA ILE A 148 -20.99 4.35 -3.00
C ILE A 148 -19.87 4.97 -2.16
N LEU A 149 -20.15 5.22 -0.87
CA LEU A 149 -19.18 5.83 0.04
C LEU A 149 -18.01 4.90 0.40
N SER A 150 -18.17 3.58 0.30
CA SER A 150 -17.10 2.60 0.56
C SER A 150 -15.93 2.65 -0.44
N PHE A 151 -16.13 3.27 -1.61
CA PHE A 151 -15.06 3.46 -2.60
C PHE A 151 -14.11 4.60 -2.23
N LEU A 152 -14.55 5.60 -1.46
CA LEU A 152 -13.78 6.80 -1.12
C LEU A 152 -12.44 6.48 -0.42
N ASP A 153 -11.46 7.37 -0.58
CA ASP A 153 -10.26 7.38 0.26
C ASP A 153 -10.56 8.05 1.62
N ALA A 154 -9.62 8.00 2.56
CA ALA A 154 -9.81 8.60 3.88
C ALA A 154 -10.05 10.12 3.83
N ARG A 155 -9.44 10.83 2.88
CA ARG A 155 -9.57 12.29 2.74
C ARG A 155 -10.94 12.68 2.21
N SER A 156 -11.42 12.00 1.17
CA SER A 156 -12.79 12.18 0.68
C SER A 156 -13.85 11.68 1.67
N LEU A 157 -13.56 10.65 2.49
CA LEU A 157 -14.47 10.20 3.55
C LEU A 157 -14.62 11.25 4.67
N CYS A 158 -13.51 11.86 5.14
CA CYS A 158 -13.59 13.00 6.05
C CYS A 158 -14.31 14.21 5.44
N ALA A 159 -14.16 14.46 4.13
CA ALA A 159 -14.92 15.51 3.45
C ALA A 159 -16.43 15.17 3.39
N ALA A 160 -16.78 13.91 3.14
CA ALA A 160 -18.15 13.40 3.11
C ALA A 160 -18.86 13.53 4.47
N GLU A 161 -18.16 13.30 5.58
CA GLU A 161 -18.70 13.52 6.95
C GLU A 161 -19.05 14.99 7.24
N LEU A 162 -18.47 15.93 6.50
CA LEU A 162 -18.69 17.38 6.66
C LEU A 162 -19.77 17.95 5.72
N VAL A 163 -20.33 17.15 4.80
CA VAL A 163 -21.35 17.61 3.84
C VAL A 163 -22.67 17.94 4.54
N CYS A 164 -23.25 16.98 5.26
CA CYS A 164 -24.44 17.21 6.09
C CYS A 164 -24.60 16.11 7.16
N LYS A 165 -25.54 16.32 8.09
CA LYS A 165 -25.83 15.37 9.17
C LYS A 165 -26.27 13.98 8.69
N GLU A 166 -26.95 13.90 7.54
CA GLU A 166 -27.42 12.61 7.01
C GLU A 166 -26.28 11.82 6.35
N TRP A 167 -25.36 12.50 5.65
CA TRP A 167 -24.12 11.88 5.19
C TRP A 167 -23.31 11.34 6.38
N GLN A 168 -23.16 12.15 7.44
CA GLN A 168 -22.51 11.71 8.68
C GLN A 168 -23.24 10.51 9.32
N ARG A 169 -24.59 10.49 9.30
CA ARG A 169 -25.40 9.36 9.78
C ARG A 169 -25.07 8.08 9.01
N VAL A 170 -25.19 8.09 7.69
CA VAL A 170 -24.89 6.95 6.80
C VAL A 170 -23.46 6.45 6.99
N ILE A 171 -22.48 7.34 7.08
CA ILE A 171 -21.06 7.00 7.31
C ILE A 171 -20.86 6.33 8.69
N SER A 172 -21.63 6.75 9.70
CA SER A 172 -21.55 6.24 11.07
C SER A 172 -22.27 4.90 11.27
N GLU A 173 -23.48 4.72 10.74
CA GLU A 173 -24.28 3.49 10.87
C GLU A 173 -23.76 2.38 9.95
N GLY A 174 -23.33 2.75 8.74
CA GLY A 174 -22.68 1.85 7.78
C GLY A 174 -21.26 1.42 8.18
N MET A 175 -20.75 1.88 9.32
CA MET A 175 -19.43 1.55 9.88
C MET A 175 -18.27 1.76 8.88
N LEU A 176 -18.32 2.84 8.08
CA LEU A 176 -17.44 2.95 6.91
C LEU A 176 -15.95 3.07 7.28
N TRP A 177 -15.60 3.62 8.44
CA TRP A 177 -14.21 3.60 8.92
C TRP A 177 -13.70 2.19 9.23
N LYS A 178 -14.57 1.28 9.74
CA LYS A 178 -14.24 -0.14 9.88
C LYS A 178 -14.05 -0.79 8.50
N LYS A 179 -14.97 -0.56 7.55
CA LYS A 179 -14.86 -1.09 6.18
C LYS A 179 -13.61 -0.58 5.44
N LEU A 180 -13.24 0.69 5.64
CA LEU A 180 -12.04 1.29 5.07
C LEU A 180 -10.77 0.63 5.62
N ILE A 181 -10.66 0.49 6.95
CA ILE A 181 -9.52 -0.20 7.59
C ILE A 181 -9.46 -1.68 7.14
N GLU A 182 -10.60 -2.37 7.06
CA GLU A 182 -10.68 -3.74 6.54
C GLU A 182 -10.25 -3.84 5.07
N ARG A 183 -10.61 -2.85 4.23
CA ARG A 183 -10.14 -2.77 2.84
C ARG A 183 -8.62 -2.63 2.80
N MET A 184 -8.05 -1.70 3.58
CA MET A 184 -6.59 -1.50 3.65
C MET A 184 -5.85 -2.77 4.12
N VAL A 185 -6.34 -3.45 5.17
CA VAL A 185 -5.75 -4.70 5.70
C VAL A 185 -5.80 -5.85 4.67
N ARG A 186 -6.83 -5.91 3.82
CA ARG A 186 -6.90 -6.91 2.73
C ARG A 186 -5.96 -6.60 1.55
N THR A 187 -5.56 -5.34 1.35
CA THR A 187 -4.79 -4.92 0.17
C THR A 187 -3.32 -4.59 0.44
N ASP A 188 -2.97 -4.13 1.65
CA ASP A 188 -1.61 -3.70 2.00
C ASP A 188 -1.04 -4.57 3.14
N PRO A 189 0.06 -5.33 2.91
CA PRO A 189 0.68 -6.16 3.95
C PRO A 189 1.23 -5.35 5.13
N LEU A 190 1.53 -4.05 4.96
CA LEU A 190 1.90 -3.17 6.08
C LEU A 190 0.73 -2.98 7.04
N TRP A 191 -0.49 -2.78 6.51
CA TRP A 191 -1.69 -2.66 7.34
C TRP A 191 -2.03 -3.98 8.03
N LYS A 192 -1.88 -5.11 7.32
CA LYS A 192 -2.07 -6.43 7.92
C LYS A 192 -1.09 -6.67 9.08
N GLY A 193 0.22 -6.52 8.85
CA GLY A 193 1.24 -6.74 9.88
C GLY A 193 1.14 -5.79 11.08
N LEU A 194 0.64 -4.56 10.89
CA LEU A 194 0.30 -3.66 11.99
C LEU A 194 -0.93 -4.16 12.78
N SER A 195 -1.95 -4.69 12.10
CA SER A 195 -3.18 -5.18 12.72
C SER A 195 -2.97 -6.40 13.61
N GLU A 196 -2.06 -7.28 13.21
CA GLU A 196 -1.62 -8.46 13.96
C GLU A 196 -0.77 -8.03 15.18
N ARG A 197 0.28 -7.23 14.97
CA ARG A 197 1.23 -6.82 16.03
C ARG A 197 0.60 -5.93 17.11
N HIS A 198 -0.21 -4.95 16.73
CA HIS A 198 -0.94 -4.09 17.67
C HIS A 198 -2.30 -4.70 18.07
N GLN A 199 -2.62 -5.90 17.58
CA GLN A 199 -3.79 -6.71 17.93
C GLN A 199 -5.17 -6.07 17.66
N TRP A 200 -5.26 -5.01 16.84
CA TRP A 200 -6.55 -4.42 16.46
C TRP A 200 -7.31 -5.25 15.42
N GLU A 201 -6.66 -6.23 14.77
CA GLU A 201 -7.34 -7.25 13.95
C GLU A 201 -8.47 -7.96 14.73
N LYS A 202 -8.33 -8.12 16.06
CA LYS A 202 -9.33 -8.73 16.95
C LYS A 202 -10.72 -8.07 16.92
N TYR A 203 -10.83 -6.86 16.36
CA TYR A 203 -12.08 -6.12 16.19
C TYR A 203 -12.57 -6.06 14.71
N LEU A 204 -11.70 -6.40 13.76
CA LEU A 204 -12.00 -6.47 12.33
C LEU A 204 -12.66 -7.80 11.98
N PHE A 205 -13.32 -7.84 10.81
CA PHE A 205 -13.91 -9.03 10.16
C PHE A 205 -14.98 -9.81 10.96
N LYS A 206 -15.18 -9.50 12.25
CA LYS A 206 -16.31 -9.98 13.05
C LYS A 206 -17.62 -9.32 12.60
N ASN A 207 -18.64 -10.15 12.38
CA ASN A 207 -20.01 -9.74 12.08
C ASN A 207 -20.81 -9.57 13.37
N ARG A 208 -21.18 -8.31 13.70
CA ARG A 208 -22.09 -7.87 14.79
C ARG A 208 -22.23 -8.85 15.99
N THR A 209 -21.13 -9.10 16.70
CA THR A 209 -21.17 -9.64 18.07
C THR A 209 -21.05 -8.51 19.10
N THR A 210 -21.35 -8.79 20.36
CA THR A 210 -21.45 -7.83 21.48
C THR A 210 -20.16 -7.10 21.87
N GLU A 211 -19.02 -7.43 21.25
CA GLU A 211 -17.70 -6.83 21.53
C GLU A 211 -17.20 -5.86 20.45
N VAL A 212 -17.95 -5.60 19.38
CA VAL A 212 -17.47 -4.73 18.28
C VAL A 212 -17.48 -3.26 18.72
N PRO A 213 -16.34 -2.53 18.67
CA PRO A 213 -16.29 -1.10 19.00
C PRO A 213 -17.19 -0.22 18.10
N PRO A 214 -17.64 0.95 18.58
CA PRO A 214 -18.42 1.90 17.77
C PRO A 214 -17.59 2.52 16.63
N ASN A 215 -18.24 3.08 15.60
CA ASN A 215 -17.55 3.70 14.45
C ASN A 215 -16.53 4.78 14.85
N SER A 216 -16.81 5.53 15.91
CA SER A 216 -15.91 6.54 16.49
C SER A 216 -14.56 5.98 16.96
N TYR A 217 -14.49 4.72 17.39
CA TYR A 217 -13.22 4.05 17.69
C TYR A 217 -12.36 3.96 16.42
N TYR A 218 -12.93 3.48 15.31
CA TYR A 218 -12.22 3.30 14.04
C TYR A 218 -11.80 4.64 13.41
N HIS A 219 -12.68 5.65 13.45
CA HIS A 219 -12.30 7.03 13.08
C HIS A 219 -11.14 7.55 13.96
N SER A 220 -11.12 7.24 15.26
CA SER A 220 -10.01 7.64 16.15
C SER A 220 -8.73 6.78 16.02
N LEU A 221 -8.83 5.64 15.34
CA LEU A 221 -7.74 4.68 15.12
C LEU A 221 -7.02 4.94 13.81
N TYR A 222 -7.75 5.28 12.74
CA TYR A 222 -7.19 5.55 11.41
C TYR A 222 -5.98 6.53 11.44
N PRO A 223 -6.07 7.75 12.02
CA PRO A 223 -4.93 8.67 12.05
C PRO A 223 -3.75 8.17 12.90
N LYS A 224 -3.98 7.28 13.88
CA LYS A 224 -2.90 6.65 14.66
C LYS A 224 -2.15 5.62 13.83
N ILE A 225 -2.86 4.82 13.03
CA ILE A 225 -2.23 3.88 12.08
C ILE A 225 -1.37 4.64 11.06
N ILE A 226 -1.85 5.78 10.53
CA ILE A 226 -1.04 6.64 9.65
C ILE A 226 0.20 7.16 10.37
N GLN A 227 0.08 7.66 11.60
CA GLN A 227 1.21 8.14 12.40
C GLN A 227 2.24 7.03 12.72
N ASP A 228 1.79 5.80 13.00
CA ASP A 228 2.65 4.63 13.19
C ASP A 228 3.39 4.28 11.88
N ILE A 229 2.70 4.28 10.73
CA ILE A 229 3.28 4.08 9.39
C ILE A 229 4.35 5.13 9.08
N GLU A 230 4.05 6.42 9.26
CA GLU A 230 5.01 7.51 9.06
C GLU A 230 6.23 7.36 9.97
N THR A 231 6.03 6.92 11.22
CA THR A 231 7.11 6.68 12.18
C THR A 231 7.98 5.50 11.79
N ILE A 232 7.40 4.42 11.25
CA ILE A 232 8.13 3.27 10.70
C ILE A 232 8.96 3.70 9.48
N GLU A 233 8.38 4.45 8.53
CA GLU A 233 9.16 4.95 7.40
C GLU A 233 10.29 5.91 7.83
N ALA A 234 10.04 6.76 8.83
CA ALA A 234 11.08 7.62 9.41
C ALA A 234 12.17 6.79 10.12
N ASN A 235 11.82 5.67 10.76
CA ASN A 235 12.78 4.74 11.34
C ASN A 235 13.65 4.08 10.27
N TRP A 236 13.08 3.64 9.15
CA TRP A 236 13.81 3.17 7.97
C TRP A 236 14.73 4.24 7.38
N ARG A 237 14.22 5.45 7.11
CA ARG A 237 14.97 6.57 6.51
C ARG A 237 16.11 7.06 7.43
N CYS A 238 15.94 7.06 8.74
CA CYS A 238 16.97 7.46 9.70
C CYS A 238 17.89 6.30 10.13
N GLY A 239 17.48 5.05 9.96
CA GLY A 239 18.17 3.85 10.48
C GLY A 239 17.98 3.62 11.99
N ARG A 240 16.91 4.14 12.60
CA ARG A 240 16.60 3.92 14.03
C ARG A 240 16.02 2.52 14.22
N HIS A 241 16.76 1.63 14.87
CA HIS A 241 16.41 0.22 15.02
C HIS A 241 16.74 -0.31 16.42
N ASN A 242 16.03 -1.35 16.86
CA ASN A 242 16.45 -2.23 17.94
C ASN A 242 17.25 -3.40 17.34
N LEU A 243 18.24 -3.93 18.07
CA LEU A 243 19.13 -4.97 17.58
C LEU A 243 19.27 -6.12 18.56
N GLN A 244 18.52 -7.19 18.29
CA GLN A 244 18.66 -8.48 18.97
C GLN A 244 19.70 -9.35 18.26
N ARG A 245 20.47 -10.14 19.01
CA ARG A 245 21.57 -10.95 18.47
C ARG A 245 21.45 -12.38 18.99
N ILE A 246 21.10 -13.33 18.11
CA ILE A 246 21.05 -14.76 18.44
C ILE A 246 22.44 -15.33 18.23
N GLN A 247 23.08 -15.85 19.28
CA GLN A 247 24.37 -16.50 19.15
C GLN A 247 24.21 -17.96 18.75
N CYS A 248 24.51 -18.26 17.49
CA CYS A 248 24.54 -19.61 16.96
C CYS A 248 25.69 -20.39 17.60
N ARG A 249 25.43 -20.98 18.77
CA ARG A 249 26.36 -21.90 19.44
C ARG A 249 26.61 -23.08 18.49
N SER A 250 27.78 -23.05 17.86
CA SER A 250 28.33 -24.10 17.00
C SER A 250 29.77 -24.31 17.46
N GLU A 251 30.09 -25.56 17.75
CA GLU A 251 31.30 -25.94 18.47
C GLU A 251 32.52 -25.81 17.55
N ASN A 252 32.41 -26.32 16.31
CA ASN A 252 33.55 -26.53 15.42
C ASN A 252 33.52 -25.69 14.12
N SER A 253 32.35 -25.35 13.56
CA SER A 253 32.27 -24.74 12.22
C SER A 253 31.37 -23.51 12.17
N LYS A 254 32.01 -22.35 12.29
CA LYS A 254 31.35 -21.06 12.47
C LYS A 254 30.91 -20.47 11.13
N GLY A 255 29.61 -20.58 10.82
CA GLY A 255 28.95 -19.79 9.77
C GLY A 255 27.50 -20.20 9.53
N VAL A 256 26.61 -19.22 9.31
CA VAL A 256 25.29 -19.42 8.70
C VAL A 256 25.39 -18.98 7.24
N TYR A 257 24.99 -19.82 6.29
CA TYR A 257 24.97 -19.45 4.86
C TYR A 257 23.60 -18.93 4.42
N CYS A 258 22.54 -19.60 4.86
CA CYS A 258 21.17 -19.32 4.44
C CYS A 258 20.24 -19.21 5.66
N LEU A 259 19.18 -18.41 5.51
CA LEU A 259 18.12 -18.24 6.49
C LEU A 259 16.80 -17.95 5.77
N GLN A 260 15.69 -18.32 6.41
CA GLN A 260 14.34 -17.87 6.11
C GLN A 260 13.58 -17.72 7.44
N TYR A 261 12.58 -16.83 7.50
CA TYR A 261 11.71 -16.67 8.67
C TYR A 261 10.25 -16.43 8.32
N ASP A 262 9.39 -16.69 9.30
CA ASP A 262 7.99 -16.27 9.42
C ASP A 262 7.79 -15.59 10.79
N ASP A 263 6.58 -15.49 11.34
CA ASP A 263 6.32 -14.82 12.62
C ASP A 263 6.42 -15.70 13.88
N ASP A 264 6.55 -17.03 13.72
CA ASP A 264 6.84 -17.95 14.83
C ASP A 264 8.31 -18.35 14.89
N LYS A 265 8.95 -18.57 13.74
CA LYS A 265 10.26 -19.26 13.66
C LYS A 265 11.22 -18.68 12.63
N ILE A 266 12.50 -18.92 12.89
CA ILE A 266 13.63 -18.62 12.00
C ILE A 266 14.33 -19.95 11.72
N ILE A 267 14.44 -20.34 10.44
CA ILE A 267 15.16 -21.54 10.01
C ILE A 267 16.49 -21.11 9.38
N SER A 268 17.59 -21.75 9.80
CA SER A 268 18.95 -21.36 9.43
C SER A 268 19.81 -22.58 9.04
N GLY A 269 20.56 -22.45 7.94
CA GLY A 269 21.46 -23.49 7.44
C GLY A 269 22.93 -23.14 7.72
N LEU A 270 23.62 -24.05 8.41
CA LEU A 270 24.94 -23.81 8.99
C LEU A 270 26.08 -24.53 8.25
N ARG A 271 27.30 -24.04 8.51
CA ARG A 271 28.57 -24.63 8.07
C ARG A 271 29.01 -25.84 8.90
N ASP A 272 28.31 -26.16 9.98
CA ASP A 272 28.46 -27.41 10.75
C ASP A 272 27.57 -28.55 10.23
N ASN A 273 27.04 -28.39 9.01
CA ASN A 273 26.14 -29.32 8.32
C ASN A 273 24.74 -29.46 8.97
N SER A 274 24.46 -28.71 10.04
CA SER A 274 23.15 -28.71 10.69
C SER A 274 22.20 -27.65 10.11
N ILE A 275 20.90 -27.89 10.31
CA ILE A 275 19.85 -26.89 10.17
C ILE A 275 19.35 -26.58 11.58
N LYS A 276 19.35 -25.30 11.98
CA LYS A 276 18.83 -24.89 13.30
C LYS A 276 17.55 -24.06 13.14
N ILE A 277 16.51 -24.49 13.84
CA ILE A 277 15.21 -23.82 13.94
C ILE A 277 15.17 -23.09 15.29
N TRP A 278 14.92 -21.79 15.24
CA TRP A 278 14.83 -20.90 16.40
C TRP A 278 13.41 -20.36 16.54
N ASP A 279 12.93 -20.20 17.77
CA ASP A 279 11.73 -19.39 18.04
C ASP A 279 12.04 -17.91 17.80
N LYS A 280 11.13 -17.18 17.15
CA LYS A 280 11.25 -15.74 16.92
C LYS A 280 11.04 -14.91 18.18
N GLN A 281 10.27 -15.41 19.15
CA GLN A 281 9.87 -14.65 20.34
C GLN A 281 10.91 -14.75 21.47
N THR A 282 11.31 -15.97 21.85
CA THR A 282 12.35 -16.21 22.88
C THR A 282 13.78 -16.17 22.33
N LEU A 283 13.95 -16.35 21.00
CA LEU A 283 15.25 -16.53 20.34
C LEU A 283 16.01 -17.81 20.74
N GLU A 284 15.32 -18.78 21.37
CA GLU A 284 15.89 -20.08 21.73
C GLU A 284 15.88 -21.09 20.57
N CYS A 285 16.77 -22.10 20.65
CA CYS A 285 16.93 -23.12 19.61
C CYS A 285 15.94 -24.27 19.84
N LEU A 286 14.85 -24.31 19.08
CA LEU A 286 13.81 -25.33 19.18
C LEU A 286 14.26 -26.71 18.68
N LYS A 287 14.92 -26.76 17.52
CA LYS A 287 15.36 -28.01 16.87
C LYS A 287 16.69 -27.86 16.15
N ILE A 288 17.46 -28.94 16.11
CA ILE A 288 18.66 -29.10 15.31
C ILE A 288 18.46 -30.32 14.41
N LEU A 289 18.35 -30.12 13.10
CA LEU A 289 18.25 -31.21 12.13
C LEU A 289 19.66 -31.53 11.63
N THR A 290 20.00 -32.82 11.56
CA THR A 290 21.32 -33.32 11.14
C THR A 290 21.15 -34.44 10.11
N GLY A 291 22.15 -34.63 9.26
CA GLY A 291 22.16 -35.72 8.27
C GLY A 291 22.86 -35.37 6.97
N HIS A 292 22.93 -34.08 6.60
CA HIS A 292 23.83 -33.61 5.55
C HIS A 292 25.29 -33.89 5.92
N THR A 293 26.09 -34.28 4.93
CA THR A 293 27.53 -34.54 5.10
C THR A 293 28.38 -33.33 4.69
N GLY A 294 27.76 -32.32 4.08
CA GLY A 294 28.33 -31.03 3.74
C GLY A 294 27.57 -29.85 4.35
N SER A 295 28.11 -28.66 4.18
CA SER A 295 27.51 -27.44 4.72
C SER A 295 26.21 -27.09 4.00
N VAL A 296 25.18 -26.67 4.74
CA VAL A 296 23.89 -26.28 4.16
C VAL A 296 24.02 -24.89 3.53
N LEU A 297 24.08 -24.84 2.20
CA LEU A 297 24.37 -23.61 1.45
C LEU A 297 23.10 -22.80 1.13
N CYS A 298 22.00 -23.51 0.86
CA CYS A 298 20.70 -22.92 0.60
C CYS A 298 19.58 -23.71 1.29
N LEU A 299 18.53 -22.99 1.70
CA LEU A 299 17.29 -23.56 2.21
C LEU A 299 16.10 -22.72 1.74
N GLN A 300 14.96 -23.38 1.64
CA GLN A 300 13.64 -22.77 1.62
C GLN A 300 12.67 -23.65 2.41
N TYR A 301 11.62 -23.09 2.99
CA TYR A 301 10.52 -23.87 3.57
C TYR A 301 9.14 -23.28 3.26
N ASP A 302 8.12 -24.12 3.39
CA ASP A 302 6.70 -23.77 3.40
C ASP A 302 6.00 -24.34 4.65
N GLU A 303 4.67 -24.38 4.67
CA GLU A 303 3.88 -24.91 5.80
C GLU A 303 4.02 -26.43 6.04
N ARG A 304 4.71 -27.17 5.15
CA ARG A 304 4.80 -28.64 5.18
C ARG A 304 6.25 -29.12 5.21
N VAL A 305 7.11 -28.55 4.38
CA VAL A 305 8.46 -29.05 4.14
C VAL A 305 9.53 -27.96 4.23
N ILE A 306 10.71 -28.38 4.68
CA ILE A 306 11.97 -27.66 4.51
C ILE A 306 12.72 -28.37 3.38
N VAL A 307 13.23 -27.61 2.41
CA VAL A 307 14.06 -28.13 1.31
C VAL A 307 15.43 -27.48 1.39
N THR A 308 16.49 -28.29 1.43
CA THR A 308 17.87 -27.82 1.63
C THR A 308 18.86 -28.36 0.61
N GLY A 309 19.73 -27.48 0.10
CA GLY A 309 20.83 -27.82 -0.81
C GLY A 309 22.18 -27.63 -0.12
N SER A 310 23.05 -28.62 -0.26
CA SER A 310 24.29 -28.74 0.51
C SER A 310 25.55 -28.80 -0.35
N SER A 311 26.70 -28.56 0.28
CA SER A 311 28.01 -28.80 -0.32
C SER A 311 28.32 -30.28 -0.55
N ASP A 312 27.49 -31.21 -0.04
CA ASP A 312 27.55 -32.66 -0.34
C ASP A 312 26.86 -33.06 -1.65
N SER A 313 26.47 -32.08 -2.48
CA SER A 313 25.75 -32.24 -3.77
C SER A 313 24.34 -32.81 -3.70
N THR A 314 23.83 -33.18 -2.51
CA THR A 314 22.44 -33.61 -2.33
C THR A 314 21.48 -32.43 -2.12
N VAL A 315 20.22 -32.63 -2.50
CA VAL A 315 19.08 -31.84 -2.01
C VAL A 315 18.25 -32.73 -1.11
N ARG A 316 17.84 -32.24 0.06
CA ARG A 316 17.00 -32.98 1.00
C ARG A 316 15.69 -32.28 1.26
N VAL A 317 14.66 -33.08 1.46
CA VAL A 317 13.33 -32.65 1.89
C VAL A 317 13.12 -33.17 3.31
N TRP A 318 12.73 -32.29 4.21
CA TRP A 318 12.48 -32.57 5.62
C TRP A 318 11.05 -32.16 5.96
N ASP A 319 10.39 -32.88 6.86
CA ASP A 319 9.12 -32.43 7.43
C ASP A 319 9.35 -31.21 8.34
N VAL A 320 8.54 -30.15 8.21
CA VAL A 320 8.72 -28.92 9.02
C VAL A 320 8.31 -29.12 10.49
N THR A 321 7.44 -30.09 10.77
CA THR A 321 6.85 -30.35 12.08
C THR A 321 7.64 -31.40 12.86
N SER A 322 7.90 -32.58 12.27
CA SER A 322 8.73 -33.63 12.91
C SER A 322 10.21 -33.30 12.84
N GLY A 323 10.70 -32.83 11.68
CA GLY A 323 12.13 -32.64 11.39
C GLY A 323 12.80 -33.86 10.74
N GLU A 324 12.04 -34.88 10.36
CA GLU A 324 12.54 -36.10 9.73
C GLU A 324 12.85 -35.88 8.24
N VAL A 325 13.81 -36.65 7.69
CA VAL A 325 14.13 -36.63 6.25
C VAL A 325 13.06 -37.42 5.49
N LEU A 326 12.26 -36.71 4.70
CA LEU A 326 11.24 -37.31 3.81
C LEU A 326 11.85 -37.80 2.49
N ASN A 327 12.87 -37.10 1.98
CA ASN A 327 13.47 -37.43 0.67
C ASN A 327 14.93 -36.94 0.57
N THR A 328 15.74 -37.58 -0.28
CA THR A 328 17.12 -37.18 -0.61
C THR A 328 17.36 -37.36 -2.11
N LEU A 329 17.45 -36.24 -2.81
CA LEU A 329 17.68 -36.19 -4.25
C LEU A 329 19.17 -36.17 -4.55
N ILE A 330 19.61 -37.11 -5.38
CA ILE A 330 21.01 -37.28 -5.82
C ILE A 330 21.02 -37.14 -7.35
N HIS A 331 21.66 -36.09 -7.86
CA HIS A 331 21.70 -35.76 -9.29
C HIS A 331 22.83 -34.80 -9.64
N HIS A 332 22.98 -33.71 -8.87
CA HIS A 332 24.07 -32.76 -9.07
C HIS A 332 25.41 -33.42 -8.75
N ASN A 333 26.44 -33.10 -9.53
CA ASN A 333 27.79 -33.67 -9.36
C ASN A 333 28.68 -32.80 -8.45
N GLU A 334 28.22 -31.60 -8.09
CA GLU A 334 28.89 -30.71 -7.16
C GLU A 334 27.87 -29.99 -6.25
N ALA A 335 28.39 -29.28 -5.25
CA ALA A 335 27.66 -28.47 -4.29
C ALA A 335 26.46 -27.69 -4.87
N VAL A 336 25.27 -27.88 -4.28
CA VAL A 336 24.05 -27.17 -4.65
C VAL A 336 24.08 -25.78 -4.02
N LEU A 337 24.16 -24.74 -4.86
CA LEU A 337 24.43 -23.37 -4.41
C LEU A 337 23.15 -22.58 -4.10
N HIS A 338 22.07 -22.86 -4.83
CA HIS A 338 20.77 -22.27 -4.58
C HIS A 338 19.63 -23.18 -5.02
N LEU A 339 18.46 -22.99 -4.43
CA LEU A 339 17.20 -23.60 -4.83
C LEU A 339 16.04 -22.64 -4.58
N ARG A 340 14.95 -22.86 -5.31
CA ARG A 340 13.65 -22.23 -5.13
C ARG A 340 12.57 -23.28 -5.43
N PHE A 341 11.48 -23.29 -4.68
CA PHE A 341 10.26 -24.05 -5.03
C PHE A 341 9.00 -23.23 -4.77
N CYS A 342 7.96 -23.49 -5.56
CA CYS A 342 6.58 -23.00 -5.39
C CYS A 342 5.65 -23.70 -6.42
N ASN A 343 4.34 -23.70 -6.16
CA ASN A 343 3.31 -24.18 -7.09
C ASN A 343 3.52 -25.63 -7.61
N GLY A 344 4.18 -26.50 -6.83
CA GLY A 344 4.51 -27.87 -7.24
C GLY A 344 5.73 -28.00 -8.18
N LEU A 345 6.44 -26.89 -8.46
CA LEU A 345 7.70 -26.89 -9.21
C LEU A 345 8.86 -26.55 -8.27
N MET A 346 10.02 -27.15 -8.52
CA MET A 346 11.28 -26.78 -7.88
C MET A 346 12.39 -26.60 -8.92
N VAL A 347 13.27 -25.63 -8.69
CA VAL A 347 14.46 -25.38 -9.50
C VAL A 347 15.69 -25.32 -8.59
N THR A 348 16.70 -26.11 -8.91
CA THR A 348 17.96 -26.21 -8.17
C THR A 348 19.14 -25.85 -9.07
N CYS A 349 20.18 -25.20 -8.55
CA CYS A 349 21.37 -24.87 -9.33
C CYS A 349 22.67 -25.18 -8.57
N SER A 350 23.68 -25.65 -9.31
CA SER A 350 24.91 -26.19 -8.72
C SER A 350 26.18 -25.54 -9.28
N LYS A 351 27.26 -25.73 -8.53
CA LYS A 351 28.64 -25.44 -8.95
C LYS A 351 29.04 -26.23 -10.21
N ASP A 352 28.39 -27.37 -10.49
CA ASP A 352 28.58 -28.19 -11.71
C ASP A 352 28.20 -27.48 -13.03
N ARG A 353 27.56 -26.30 -12.92
CA ARG A 353 27.10 -25.38 -14.00
C ARG A 353 25.73 -25.73 -14.60
N SER A 354 25.06 -26.75 -14.08
CA SER A 354 23.70 -27.11 -14.47
C SER A 354 22.63 -26.44 -13.59
N ILE A 355 21.42 -26.41 -14.13
CA ILE A 355 20.18 -26.11 -13.40
C ILE A 355 19.28 -27.32 -13.60
N ALA A 356 18.72 -27.89 -12.53
CA ALA A 356 17.75 -28.97 -12.63
C ALA A 356 16.36 -28.44 -12.28
N VAL A 357 15.37 -28.80 -13.11
CA VAL A 357 13.95 -28.46 -12.93
C VAL A 357 13.22 -29.75 -12.54
N TRP A 358 12.45 -29.68 -11.48
CA TRP A 358 11.81 -30.81 -10.83
C TRP A 358 10.31 -30.57 -10.68
N ASP A 359 9.50 -31.56 -11.06
CA ASP A 359 8.08 -31.58 -10.73
C ASP A 359 7.91 -32.30 -9.38
N MET A 360 7.37 -31.58 -8.40
CA MET A 360 7.17 -31.98 -7.00
C MET A 360 5.68 -32.23 -6.76
N ALA A 361 5.23 -33.47 -6.99
CA ALA A 361 3.84 -33.86 -6.76
C ALA A 361 3.54 -34.08 -5.27
N SER A 362 4.55 -34.56 -4.52
CA SER A 362 4.53 -34.68 -3.06
C SER A 362 5.95 -34.51 -2.50
N PRO A 363 6.15 -34.47 -1.16
CA PRO A 363 7.48 -34.47 -0.56
C PRO A 363 8.35 -35.68 -0.94
N THR A 364 7.73 -36.84 -1.14
CA THR A 364 8.40 -38.10 -1.55
C THR A 364 8.47 -38.23 -3.08
N ASP A 365 7.46 -37.74 -3.78
CA ASP A 365 7.29 -37.92 -5.23
C ASP A 365 7.80 -36.69 -6.00
N ILE A 366 9.13 -36.62 -6.13
CA ILE A 366 9.84 -35.55 -6.85
C ILE A 366 10.56 -36.16 -8.05
N SER A 367 10.21 -35.68 -9.24
CA SER A 367 10.75 -36.20 -10.51
C SER A 367 11.55 -35.13 -11.25
N LEU A 368 12.63 -35.54 -11.93
CA LEU A 368 13.45 -34.66 -12.75
C LEU A 368 12.78 -34.43 -14.11
N ARG A 369 12.33 -33.19 -14.34
CA ARG A 369 11.64 -32.78 -15.57
C ARG A 369 12.63 -32.47 -16.70
N ARG A 370 13.64 -31.64 -16.40
CA ARG A 370 14.63 -31.12 -17.35
C ARG A 370 15.94 -30.76 -16.64
N VAL A 371 17.05 -30.81 -17.38
CA VAL A 371 18.32 -30.19 -16.99
C VAL A 371 18.65 -29.08 -17.98
N LEU A 372 18.80 -27.86 -17.50
CA LEU A 372 19.18 -26.70 -18.29
C LEU A 372 20.71 -26.55 -18.27
N VAL A 373 21.33 -26.51 -19.44
CA VAL A 373 22.77 -26.36 -19.63
C VAL A 373 23.03 -25.18 -20.55
N GLY A 374 24.01 -24.33 -20.19
CA GLY A 374 24.36 -23.16 -21.01
C GLY A 374 25.17 -22.09 -20.28
N HIS A 375 25.23 -22.12 -18.95
CA HIS A 375 26.19 -21.34 -18.18
C HIS A 375 27.60 -21.93 -18.30
N ARG A 376 28.62 -21.06 -18.30
CA ARG A 376 30.03 -21.45 -18.48
C ARG A 376 30.77 -21.64 -17.15
N ALA A 377 30.22 -21.14 -16.06
CA ALA A 377 30.73 -21.28 -14.69
C ALA A 377 29.58 -21.51 -13.69
N ALA A 378 29.93 -21.79 -12.44
CA ALA A 378 29.00 -22.13 -11.36
C ALA A 378 27.76 -21.21 -11.33
N VAL A 379 26.57 -21.80 -11.22
CA VAL A 379 25.30 -21.05 -11.14
C VAL A 379 25.03 -20.78 -9.66
N ASN A 380 25.22 -19.53 -9.24
CA ASN A 380 25.26 -19.13 -7.84
C ASN A 380 23.88 -18.88 -7.23
N VAL A 381 22.88 -18.62 -8.08
CA VAL A 381 21.52 -18.27 -7.69
C VAL A 381 20.55 -18.58 -8.84
N VAL A 382 19.35 -19.05 -8.47
CA VAL A 382 18.21 -19.24 -9.36
C VAL A 382 16.93 -18.83 -8.64
N ASP A 383 16.02 -18.18 -9.37
CA ASP A 383 14.71 -17.72 -8.91
C ASP A 383 13.72 -17.85 -10.08
N PHE A 384 12.43 -18.01 -9.85
CA PHE A 384 11.45 -18.21 -10.94
C PHE A 384 10.03 -17.78 -10.57
N ASP A 385 9.22 -17.57 -11.62
CA ASP A 385 7.76 -17.48 -11.57
C ASP A 385 7.12 -18.44 -12.60
N ASP A 386 5.80 -18.39 -12.75
CA ASP A 386 5.06 -19.26 -13.67
C ASP A 386 5.40 -19.04 -15.17
N LYS A 387 6.15 -17.98 -15.52
CA LYS A 387 6.53 -17.60 -16.89
C LYS A 387 8.01 -17.83 -17.19
N TYR A 388 8.91 -17.38 -16.32
CA TYR A 388 10.36 -17.38 -16.51
C TYR A 388 11.14 -17.96 -15.32
N ILE A 389 12.13 -18.79 -15.62
CA ILE A 389 13.22 -19.17 -14.73
C ILE A 389 14.40 -18.23 -14.98
N VAL A 390 14.96 -17.63 -13.93
CA VAL A 390 16.06 -16.67 -14.00
C VAL A 390 17.26 -17.17 -13.21
N SER A 391 18.38 -17.41 -13.90
CA SER A 391 19.61 -17.98 -13.32
C SER A 391 20.80 -17.05 -13.49
N ALA A 392 21.65 -16.90 -12.47
CA ALA A 392 22.86 -16.08 -12.56
C ALA A 392 24.13 -16.82 -12.10
N SER A 393 25.24 -16.53 -12.79
CA SER A 393 26.46 -17.34 -12.73
C SER A 393 27.73 -16.52 -12.48
N GLY A 394 28.77 -17.22 -12.05
CA GLY A 394 30.15 -16.74 -12.10
C GLY A 394 30.63 -16.35 -13.51
N ASP A 395 29.94 -16.77 -14.57
CA ASP A 395 30.23 -16.41 -15.97
C ASP A 395 29.83 -14.96 -16.34
N ARG A 396 29.37 -14.17 -15.36
CA ARG A 396 28.99 -12.74 -15.46
C ARG A 396 27.65 -12.50 -16.16
N THR A 397 26.93 -13.56 -16.52
CA THR A 397 25.65 -13.47 -17.23
C THR A 397 24.46 -13.86 -16.34
N ILE A 398 23.29 -13.29 -16.64
CA ILE A 398 22.00 -13.82 -16.20
C ILE A 398 21.36 -14.49 -17.41
N LYS A 399 20.81 -15.69 -17.26
CA LYS A 399 20.03 -16.38 -18.30
C LYS A 399 18.58 -16.48 -17.88
N VAL A 400 17.71 -16.34 -18.88
CA VAL A 400 16.26 -16.42 -18.75
C VAL A 400 15.79 -17.59 -19.60
N TRP A 401 14.97 -18.44 -19.00
CA TRP A 401 14.41 -19.64 -19.61
C TRP A 401 12.89 -19.62 -19.42
N SER A 402 12.12 -20.22 -20.31
CA SER A 402 10.66 -20.34 -20.10
C SER A 402 10.35 -21.41 -19.06
N THR A 403 9.51 -21.11 -18.07
CA THR A 403 9.14 -22.09 -17.03
C THR A 403 8.35 -23.28 -17.61
N SER A 404 7.52 -23.06 -18.63
CA SER A 404 6.67 -24.10 -19.22
C SER A 404 7.45 -25.07 -20.13
N THR A 405 8.20 -24.56 -21.12
CA THR A 405 8.94 -25.39 -22.10
C THR A 405 10.36 -25.77 -21.64
N CYS A 406 10.91 -25.03 -20.67
CA CYS A 406 12.30 -25.05 -20.23
C CYS A 406 13.33 -24.63 -21.31
N GLU A 407 12.89 -23.90 -22.33
CA GLU A 407 13.77 -23.41 -23.40
C GLU A 407 14.44 -22.08 -23.04
N PHE A 408 15.61 -21.83 -23.63
CA PHE A 408 16.37 -20.59 -23.46
C PHE A 408 15.69 -19.42 -24.18
N VAL A 409 15.42 -18.33 -23.45
CA VAL A 409 14.77 -17.12 -23.98
C VAL A 409 15.80 -16.04 -24.30
N ARG A 410 16.65 -15.67 -23.34
CA ARG A 410 17.63 -14.57 -23.50
C ARG A 410 18.77 -14.63 -22.47
N THR A 411 19.82 -13.85 -22.70
CA THR A 411 20.90 -13.61 -21.74
C THR A 411 21.00 -12.11 -21.45
N LEU A 412 20.98 -11.72 -20.17
CA LEU A 412 21.24 -10.34 -19.73
C LEU A 412 22.74 -10.21 -19.46
N ASN A 413 23.38 -9.26 -20.15
CA ASN A 413 24.82 -9.02 -20.11
C ASN A 413 25.11 -7.58 -19.63
N GLY A 414 26.16 -7.40 -18.83
CA GLY A 414 26.63 -6.06 -18.44
C GLY A 414 27.35 -5.98 -17.11
N HIS A 415 27.22 -7.00 -16.24
CA HIS A 415 28.09 -7.13 -15.07
C HIS A 415 29.54 -7.38 -15.50
N LYS A 416 30.49 -6.73 -14.83
CA LYS A 416 31.93 -6.79 -15.13
C LYS A 416 32.60 -8.03 -14.54
N ARG A 417 31.98 -8.65 -13.52
CA ARG A 417 32.42 -9.85 -12.80
C ARG A 417 31.23 -10.78 -12.48
N GLY A 418 31.50 -11.92 -11.85
CA GLY A 418 30.51 -12.96 -11.55
C GLY A 418 29.41 -12.49 -10.61
N ILE A 419 28.18 -12.96 -10.86
CA ILE A 419 26.98 -12.55 -10.12
C ILE A 419 26.81 -13.49 -8.92
N ALA A 420 26.62 -12.92 -7.73
CA ALA A 420 26.62 -13.66 -6.46
C ALA A 420 25.22 -13.73 -5.81
N CYS A 421 24.31 -12.83 -6.17
CA CYS A 421 22.92 -12.87 -5.73
C CYS A 421 21.98 -12.25 -6.77
N LEU A 422 20.72 -12.67 -6.71
CA LEU A 422 19.63 -12.25 -7.58
C LEU A 422 18.31 -12.42 -6.82
N GLN A 423 17.34 -11.57 -7.09
CA GLN A 423 15.92 -11.84 -6.91
C GLN A 423 15.21 -11.46 -8.21
N TYR A 424 14.19 -12.24 -8.57
CA TYR A 424 13.28 -11.95 -9.67
C TYR A 424 11.85 -11.88 -9.12
N ARG A 425 11.08 -10.87 -9.56
CA ARG A 425 9.65 -10.74 -9.24
C ARG A 425 8.98 -9.83 -10.26
N ASP A 426 7.77 -10.18 -10.67
CA ASP A 426 6.97 -9.43 -11.64
C ASP A 426 7.79 -9.20 -12.92
N ARG A 427 8.03 -7.94 -13.33
CA ARG A 427 8.84 -7.60 -14.50
C ARG A 427 10.33 -7.34 -14.17
N LEU A 428 10.70 -7.32 -12.89
CA LEU A 428 11.99 -6.80 -12.41
C LEU A 428 12.94 -7.90 -11.95
N VAL A 429 14.15 -7.89 -12.51
CA VAL A 429 15.31 -8.63 -11.97
C VAL A 429 16.22 -7.66 -11.24
N VAL A 430 16.64 -8.00 -10.02
CA VAL A 430 17.65 -7.24 -9.26
C VAL A 430 18.82 -8.16 -8.92
N SER A 431 20.02 -7.83 -9.42
CA SER A 431 21.23 -8.67 -9.29
C SER A 431 22.39 -7.96 -8.62
N GLY A 432 23.13 -8.67 -7.76
CA GLY A 432 24.35 -8.19 -7.09
C GLY A 432 25.58 -9.01 -7.47
N SER A 433 26.71 -8.33 -7.69
CA SER A 433 27.91 -8.91 -8.33
C SER A 433 29.20 -8.65 -7.54
N SER A 434 30.24 -9.41 -7.91
CA SER A 434 31.63 -9.22 -7.47
C SER A 434 32.32 -8.01 -8.12
N ASP A 435 31.60 -7.24 -8.95
CA ASP A 435 31.99 -5.91 -9.44
C ASP A 435 31.50 -4.77 -8.54
N ASN A 436 30.97 -5.10 -7.36
CA ASN A 436 30.46 -4.21 -6.32
C ASN A 436 29.21 -3.40 -6.74
N THR A 437 28.66 -3.64 -7.93
CA THR A 437 27.42 -2.99 -8.40
C THR A 437 26.19 -3.87 -8.14
N ILE A 438 25.06 -3.22 -7.95
CA ILE A 438 23.73 -3.81 -8.08
C ILE A 438 23.14 -3.34 -9.42
N ARG A 439 22.41 -4.20 -10.12
CA ARG A 439 21.73 -3.84 -11.37
C ARG A 439 20.25 -4.21 -11.33
N LEU A 440 19.43 -3.31 -11.82
CA LEU A 440 18.01 -3.50 -12.07
C LEU A 440 17.82 -3.74 -13.58
N TRP A 441 17.06 -4.76 -13.94
CA TRP A 441 16.79 -5.13 -15.33
C TRP A 441 15.30 -5.37 -15.57
N ASP A 442 14.82 -4.96 -16.74
CA ASP A 442 13.53 -5.41 -17.28
C ASP A 442 13.71 -6.81 -17.89
N ILE A 443 12.93 -7.80 -17.44
CA ILE A 443 12.95 -9.16 -18.00
C ILE A 443 12.49 -9.22 -19.47
N GLU A 444 11.61 -8.31 -19.91
CA GLU A 444 10.93 -8.40 -21.20
C GLU A 444 11.68 -7.77 -22.38
N CYS A 445 12.45 -6.71 -22.17
CA CYS A 445 13.43 -6.22 -23.16
C CYS A 445 14.87 -6.65 -22.85
N GLY A 446 15.20 -6.96 -21.59
CA GLY A 446 16.54 -7.29 -21.13
C GLY A 446 17.46 -6.08 -20.87
N ALA A 447 16.93 -4.86 -20.92
CA ALA A 447 17.71 -3.64 -20.66
C ALA A 447 18.06 -3.49 -19.17
N CYS A 448 19.27 -2.99 -18.91
CA CYS A 448 19.69 -2.57 -17.58
C CYS A 448 19.06 -1.19 -17.28
N LEU A 449 18.01 -1.14 -16.46
CA LEU A 449 17.27 0.06 -16.10
C LEU A 449 18.12 1.02 -15.25
N ARG A 450 18.84 0.45 -14.27
CA ARG A 450 19.68 1.21 -13.34
C ARG A 450 20.87 0.38 -12.88
N VAL A 451 22.00 1.06 -12.67
CA VAL A 451 23.16 0.56 -11.92
C VAL A 451 23.18 1.32 -10.60
N LEU A 452 23.31 0.62 -9.47
CA LEU A 452 23.55 1.20 -8.15
C LEU A 452 25.00 0.91 -7.75
N GLU A 453 25.72 1.96 -7.39
CA GLU A 453 27.13 1.91 -6.98
C GLU A 453 27.28 2.45 -5.54
N GLY A 454 28.33 2.04 -4.84
CA GLY A 454 28.62 2.52 -3.48
C GLY A 454 28.74 1.43 -2.41
N HIS A 455 28.64 0.14 -2.77
CA HIS A 455 29.27 -0.94 -1.99
C HIS A 455 30.79 -0.95 -2.29
N GLU A 456 31.59 -1.23 -1.27
CA GLU A 456 33.07 -1.26 -1.40
C GLU A 456 33.60 -2.66 -1.72
N GLU A 457 32.74 -3.68 -1.56
CA GLU A 457 33.05 -5.09 -1.65
C GLU A 457 31.95 -5.88 -2.38
N LEU A 458 32.22 -7.18 -2.62
CA LEU A 458 31.30 -8.10 -3.28
C LEU A 458 29.89 -8.09 -2.65
N VAL A 459 28.86 -7.80 -3.46
CA VAL A 459 27.45 -7.82 -3.02
C VAL A 459 26.97 -9.26 -2.95
N ARG A 460 26.89 -9.82 -1.74
CA ARG A 460 26.69 -11.27 -1.53
C ARG A 460 25.23 -11.67 -1.45
N CYS A 461 24.37 -10.82 -0.92
CA CYS A 461 22.93 -11.09 -0.81
C CYS A 461 22.11 -9.83 -1.08
N ILE A 462 20.92 -10.04 -1.64
CA ILE A 462 19.99 -8.98 -2.00
C ILE A 462 18.56 -9.48 -1.86
N ARG A 463 17.66 -8.58 -1.47
CA ARG A 463 16.20 -8.75 -1.53
C ARG A 463 15.56 -7.41 -1.91
N PHE A 464 14.34 -7.44 -2.46
CA PHE A 464 13.52 -6.24 -2.68
C PHE A 464 12.03 -6.52 -2.44
N ASP A 465 11.32 -5.49 -1.98
CA ASP A 465 9.85 -5.45 -1.80
C ASP A 465 9.24 -4.45 -2.83
N ASN A 466 8.12 -3.78 -2.51
CA ASN A 466 7.51 -2.77 -3.41
C ASN A 466 8.11 -1.35 -3.26
N LYS A 467 8.92 -1.10 -2.22
CA LYS A 467 9.38 0.23 -1.78
C LYS A 467 10.90 0.35 -1.75
N ARG A 468 11.61 -0.73 -1.42
CA ARG A 468 13.03 -0.74 -1.03
C ARG A 468 13.77 -1.95 -1.59
N ILE A 469 15.08 -1.77 -1.75
CA ILE A 469 16.04 -2.86 -1.98
C ILE A 469 16.93 -2.94 -0.73
N VAL A 470 17.13 -4.13 -0.18
CA VAL A 470 18.05 -4.37 0.94
C VAL A 470 19.16 -5.31 0.47
N SER A 471 20.41 -4.93 0.69
CA SER A 471 21.59 -5.59 0.13
C SER A 471 22.71 -5.70 1.14
N GLY A 472 23.37 -6.86 1.23
CA GLY A 472 24.49 -7.12 2.15
C GLY A 472 25.74 -7.54 1.39
N ALA A 473 26.88 -6.95 1.76
CA ALA A 473 28.17 -7.16 1.10
C ALA A 473 29.22 -7.84 2.01
N TYR A 474 30.39 -8.14 1.43
CA TYR A 474 31.50 -8.81 2.12
C TYR A 474 32.23 -7.94 3.15
N ASP A 475 32.11 -6.62 3.06
CA ASP A 475 32.55 -5.64 4.06
C ASP A 475 31.73 -5.66 5.37
N GLY A 476 30.59 -6.38 5.40
CA GLY A 476 29.65 -6.39 6.53
C GLY A 476 28.64 -5.25 6.53
N LYS A 477 28.64 -4.39 5.51
CA LYS A 477 27.67 -3.30 5.38
C LYS A 477 26.37 -3.83 4.77
N ILE A 478 25.24 -3.41 5.34
CA ILE A 478 23.93 -3.54 4.72
C ILE A 478 23.52 -2.18 4.17
N LYS A 479 23.10 -2.11 2.90
CA LYS A 479 22.57 -0.90 2.28
C LYS A 479 21.10 -1.07 1.95
N VAL A 480 20.32 -0.09 2.35
CA VAL A 480 18.90 0.08 2.03
C VAL A 480 18.81 1.16 0.96
N TRP A 481 18.18 0.82 -0.16
CA TRP A 481 17.98 1.70 -1.31
C TRP A 481 16.49 1.93 -1.53
N ASP A 482 16.13 3.08 -2.09
CA ASP A 482 14.77 3.37 -2.55
C ASP A 482 14.55 2.71 -3.92
N LEU A 483 13.52 1.86 -4.04
CA LEU A 483 13.23 1.14 -5.29
C LEU A 483 12.57 2.05 -6.33
N GLN A 484 11.67 2.93 -5.90
CA GLN A 484 10.90 3.79 -6.81
C GLN A 484 11.80 4.87 -7.41
N ALA A 485 12.67 5.47 -6.59
CA ALA A 485 13.72 6.36 -7.08
C ALA A 485 14.74 5.62 -7.97
N ALA A 486 15.08 4.36 -7.69
CA ALA A 486 15.98 3.60 -8.56
C ALA A 486 15.38 3.34 -9.96
N LEU A 487 14.05 3.21 -10.05
CA LEU A 487 13.30 2.97 -11.28
C LEU A 487 13.04 4.23 -12.12
N ASP A 488 12.84 5.42 -11.52
CA ASP A 488 12.77 6.67 -12.30
C ASP A 488 14.16 7.01 -12.87
N PRO A 489 14.35 7.08 -14.21
CA PRO A 489 15.63 7.46 -14.80
C PRO A 489 16.13 8.84 -14.35
N ARG A 490 15.22 9.76 -13.96
CA ARG A 490 15.56 11.14 -13.55
C ARG A 490 16.17 11.27 -12.16
N ALA A 491 16.02 10.25 -11.29
CA ALA A 491 16.59 10.32 -9.95
C ALA A 491 18.14 10.29 -9.99
N PRO A 492 18.83 11.16 -9.24
CA PRO A 492 20.29 11.16 -9.16
C PRO A 492 20.78 10.01 -8.27
N ALA A 493 21.96 9.46 -8.59
CA ALA A 493 22.54 8.33 -7.85
C ALA A 493 22.71 8.60 -6.33
N SER A 494 22.90 9.87 -5.94
CA SER A 494 23.06 10.31 -4.56
C SER A 494 21.82 10.10 -3.66
N THR A 495 20.60 10.11 -4.22
CA THR A 495 19.36 9.91 -3.45
C THR A 495 18.93 8.45 -3.37
N LEU A 496 19.59 7.54 -4.09
CA LEU A 496 19.16 6.14 -4.17
C LEU A 496 19.51 5.33 -2.91
N CYS A 497 20.64 5.62 -2.25
CA CYS A 497 21.06 4.96 -1.02
C CYS A 497 20.45 5.67 0.20
N LEU A 498 19.31 5.19 0.70
CA LEU A 498 18.65 5.74 1.89
C LEU A 498 19.54 5.64 3.13
N ARG A 499 20.09 4.45 3.42
CA ARG A 499 20.96 4.21 4.58
C ARG A 499 21.99 3.12 4.31
N THR A 500 23.16 3.27 4.94
CA THR A 500 24.10 2.18 5.20
C THR A 500 24.04 1.84 6.70
N LEU A 501 23.87 0.56 7.03
CA LEU A 501 23.90 -0.03 8.38
C LEU A 501 25.21 -0.82 8.54
N VAL A 502 25.92 -0.62 9.66
CA VAL A 502 27.30 -1.13 9.86
C VAL A 502 27.41 -1.90 11.18
N GLU A 503 26.50 -2.86 11.38
CA GLU A 503 26.40 -3.68 12.60
C GLU A 503 27.15 -5.03 12.51
N HIS A 504 27.58 -5.42 11.31
CA HIS A 504 28.30 -6.67 11.09
C HIS A 504 29.80 -6.42 10.92
N SER A 505 30.61 -7.02 11.79
CA SER A 505 32.07 -7.05 11.69
C SER A 505 32.57 -8.10 10.68
N GLY A 506 31.90 -8.25 9.54
CA GLY A 506 32.24 -9.24 8.51
C GLY A 506 31.04 -9.74 7.69
N ARG A 507 31.37 -10.31 6.52
CA ARG A 507 30.50 -10.81 5.44
C ARG A 507 29.07 -11.18 5.85
N VAL A 508 28.09 -10.54 5.22
CA VAL A 508 26.68 -10.95 5.24
C VAL A 508 26.46 -11.99 4.15
N PHE A 509 26.01 -13.19 4.49
CA PHE A 509 25.77 -14.29 3.52
C PHE A 509 24.34 -14.33 2.99
N ARG A 510 23.36 -14.01 3.84
CA ARG A 510 21.93 -13.95 3.52
C ARG A 510 21.23 -12.91 4.38
N LEU A 511 20.21 -12.29 3.80
CA LEU A 511 19.21 -11.52 4.51
C LEU A 511 17.81 -11.81 3.94
N GLN A 512 16.81 -11.63 4.79
CA GLN A 512 15.40 -11.49 4.45
C GLN A 512 14.89 -10.26 5.21
N PHE A 513 13.90 -9.56 4.68
CA PHE A 513 13.27 -8.43 5.37
C PHE A 513 11.79 -8.36 5.03
N ASP A 514 11.06 -7.65 5.88
CA ASP A 514 9.67 -7.22 5.68
C ASP A 514 9.57 -5.73 6.01
N GLU A 515 8.36 -5.16 6.00
CA GLU A 515 8.13 -3.72 6.28
C GLU A 515 8.62 -3.25 7.66
N PHE A 516 8.93 -4.16 8.59
CA PHE A 516 9.24 -3.85 10.00
C PHE A 516 10.61 -4.33 10.48
N GLN A 517 11.26 -5.29 9.81
CA GLN A 517 12.52 -5.86 10.28
C GLN A 517 13.40 -6.42 9.16
N ILE A 518 14.70 -6.47 9.42
CA ILE A 518 15.69 -7.20 8.61
C ILE A 518 16.25 -8.34 9.47
N ILE A 519 16.17 -9.57 8.99
CA ILE A 519 16.92 -10.70 9.56
C ILE A 519 18.10 -10.98 8.66
N SER A 520 19.29 -10.75 9.17
CA SER A 520 20.57 -10.95 8.48
C SER A 520 21.46 -11.89 9.29
N ASN A 521 22.34 -12.61 8.62
CA ASN A 521 23.42 -13.32 9.31
C ASN A 521 24.69 -12.44 9.38
N ARG A 522 25.24 -12.31 10.59
CA ARG A 522 26.59 -11.77 10.81
C ARG A 522 27.59 -12.89 10.61
N GLY A 523 28.73 -12.56 9.99
CA GLY A 523 29.79 -13.51 9.72
C GLY A 523 30.11 -14.42 10.91
N ALA A 524 30.27 -15.70 10.61
CA ALA A 524 30.70 -16.77 11.51
C ALA A 524 29.72 -17.19 12.64
N VAL A 525 29.20 -16.30 13.50
CA VAL A 525 28.70 -16.71 14.86
C VAL A 525 27.28 -16.24 15.23
N THR A 526 26.68 -15.26 14.56
CA THR A 526 25.42 -14.65 15.04
C THR A 526 24.38 -14.41 13.95
N LEU A 527 23.12 -14.71 14.24
CA LEU A 527 21.98 -14.09 13.55
C LEU A 527 21.73 -12.73 14.21
N THR A 528 21.46 -11.71 13.39
CA THR A 528 21.10 -10.37 13.86
C THR A 528 19.68 -10.06 13.42
N HIS A 529 18.80 -9.88 14.39
CA HIS A 529 17.42 -9.45 14.20
C HIS A 529 17.38 -7.93 14.39
N VAL A 530 17.37 -7.21 13.26
CA VAL A 530 17.26 -5.75 13.20
C VAL A 530 15.79 -5.41 13.15
N HIS A 531 15.21 -5.02 14.28
CA HIS A 531 13.77 -4.85 14.47
C HIS A 531 13.44 -3.35 14.58
N LEU A 532 12.72 -2.81 13.60
CA LEU A 532 12.45 -1.37 13.45
C LEU A 532 11.17 -0.94 14.20
N HIS A 533 11.05 -1.37 15.46
CA HIS A 533 9.86 -1.15 16.28
C HIS A 533 9.64 0.33 16.59
N LEU A 534 8.36 0.76 16.66
CA LEU A 534 8.00 1.90 17.51
C LEU A 534 8.27 1.50 18.96
N GLN A 535 9.34 1.99 19.57
CA GLN A 535 9.54 1.79 21.01
C GLN A 535 8.46 2.58 21.77
N ILE A 536 7.34 1.92 22.13
CA ILE A 536 6.21 2.51 22.85
C ILE A 536 6.62 2.76 24.31
N ALA A 537 7.42 3.80 24.51
CA ALA A 537 7.66 4.45 25.80
C ALA A 537 6.40 5.25 26.20
N GLY A 538 5.27 4.54 26.32
CA GLY A 538 3.94 5.17 26.38
C GLY A 538 2.76 4.22 26.60
N CYS A 539 2.96 3.02 27.17
CA CYS A 539 1.83 2.26 27.71
C CYS A 539 2.17 1.40 28.93
N GLU A 540 3.21 0.56 28.91
CA GLU A 540 3.45 -0.37 30.03
C GLU A 540 3.92 0.34 31.31
N GLN A 541 4.87 1.28 31.21
CA GLN A 541 5.26 2.11 32.35
C GLN A 541 4.11 2.97 32.88
N GLN A 542 3.22 3.47 32.02
CA GLN A 542 2.01 4.19 32.44
C GLN A 542 0.95 3.28 33.04
N ARG A 543 0.77 2.04 32.56
CA ARG A 543 -0.08 1.03 33.21
C ARG A 543 0.46 0.64 34.57
N ALA A 544 1.78 0.46 34.72
CA ALA A 544 2.43 0.21 36.00
C ALA A 544 2.29 1.42 36.96
N LEU A 545 2.41 2.65 36.45
CA LEU A 545 2.21 3.86 37.27
C LEU A 545 0.74 4.02 37.68
N CYS A 546 -0.22 3.84 36.76
CA CYS A 546 -1.65 3.89 37.06
C CYS A 546 -2.13 2.72 37.93
N ALA A 547 -1.49 1.55 37.86
CA ALA A 547 -1.74 0.45 38.79
C ALA A 547 -1.29 0.82 40.20
N ARG A 548 -0.03 1.28 40.37
CA ARG A 548 0.50 1.71 41.68
C ARG A 548 -0.23 2.92 42.24
N VAL A 549 -0.69 3.86 41.40
CA VAL A 549 -1.55 4.98 41.84
C VAL A 549 -2.94 4.47 42.25
N ARG A 550 -3.51 3.45 41.59
CA ARG A 550 -4.77 2.82 42.02
C ARG A 550 -4.64 1.99 43.30
N GLU A 551 -3.50 1.36 43.55
CA GLU A 551 -3.19 0.71 44.83
C GLU A 551 -3.04 1.74 45.94
N VAL A 552 -2.23 2.78 45.75
CA VAL A 552 -2.07 3.89 46.73
C VAL A 552 -3.41 4.58 47.03
N TYR A 553 -4.26 4.80 46.03
CA TYR A 553 -5.62 5.32 46.26
C TYR A 553 -6.54 4.34 47.00
N ARG A 554 -6.40 3.02 46.77
CA ARG A 554 -7.17 2.00 47.48
C ARG A 554 -6.75 1.91 48.95
N ASP A 555 -5.46 1.99 49.24
CA ASP A 555 -4.93 1.97 50.61
C ASP A 555 -5.33 3.24 51.38
N LEU A 556 -5.26 4.41 50.74
CA LEU A 556 -5.74 5.68 51.32
C LEU A 556 -7.26 5.70 51.58
N LEU A 557 -8.05 4.98 50.80
CA LEU A 557 -9.51 4.84 51.01
C LEU A 557 -9.87 3.79 52.08
N LEU A 558 -8.89 3.04 52.61
CA LEU A 558 -9.09 2.03 53.66
C LEU A 558 -8.67 2.51 55.06
N THR A 559 -8.17 3.75 55.21
CA THR A 559 -7.87 4.34 56.52
C THR A 559 -9.06 5.14 57.08
N PRO A 560 -9.73 4.69 58.16
CA PRO A 560 -10.84 5.43 58.75
C PRO A 560 -10.33 6.62 59.57
N GLY A 561 -10.62 7.86 59.15
CA GLY A 561 -10.39 9.05 59.98
C GLY A 561 -10.04 10.37 59.28
N ALA A 562 -9.84 10.39 57.95
CA ALA A 562 -9.50 11.62 57.23
C ALA A 562 -10.76 12.35 56.67
N PRO A 563 -10.91 13.68 56.86
CA PRO A 563 -12.02 14.44 56.28
C PRO A 563 -11.83 14.72 54.77
N PRO A 564 -12.91 14.84 53.98
CA PRO A 564 -12.83 15.03 52.54
C PRO A 564 -12.37 16.46 52.16
N PRO A 565 -11.48 16.63 51.17
CA PRO A 565 -11.06 17.94 50.68
C PRO A 565 -12.16 18.59 49.80
N ILE A 566 -12.39 19.89 50.02
CA ILE A 566 -13.37 20.69 49.25
C ILE A 566 -12.74 21.15 47.93
N PHE A 567 -13.40 20.86 46.81
CA PHE A 567 -13.07 21.45 45.50
C PHE A 567 -13.92 22.69 45.24
N VAL A 568 -13.28 23.80 44.85
CA VAL A 568 -13.94 25.03 44.39
C VAL A 568 -13.52 25.29 42.94
N PRO A 569 -14.44 25.36 41.97
CA PRO A 569 -14.12 25.66 40.58
C PRO A 569 -14.14 27.17 40.31
N HIS A 570 -13.15 27.67 39.56
CA HIS A 570 -13.22 28.98 38.91
C HIS A 570 -13.13 28.83 37.39
N GLY A 571 -13.97 29.59 36.67
CA GLY A 571 -14.12 29.54 35.22
C GLY A 571 -13.15 30.44 34.44
N PRO A 572 -13.21 30.43 33.10
CA PRO A 572 -12.29 31.15 32.22
C PRO A 572 -12.64 32.64 32.05
N GLY A 573 -11.63 33.47 31.78
CA GLY A 573 -11.75 34.89 31.44
C GLY A 573 -10.66 35.34 30.46
N LEU A 574 -10.95 36.32 29.61
CA LEU A 574 -10.05 36.79 28.54
C LEU A 574 -9.12 37.93 29.01
N GLY A 575 -7.97 38.08 28.36
CA GLY A 575 -7.13 39.27 28.46
C GLY A 575 -5.74 39.09 27.84
N ALA A 576 -5.25 40.09 27.10
CA ALA A 576 -3.90 40.15 26.53
C ALA A 576 -3.39 41.63 26.51
N PRO A 577 -2.19 41.92 25.95
CA PRO A 577 -0.94 42.30 26.63
C PRO A 577 -0.77 43.85 26.64
N PRO A 578 0.43 44.50 26.62
CA PRO A 578 1.83 44.07 26.79
C PRO A 578 2.71 44.97 27.71
N HIS A 579 4.02 44.68 27.84
CA HIS A 579 5.17 45.57 27.54
C HIS A 579 6.49 45.16 28.25
N LEU A 580 7.62 45.26 27.51
CA LEU A 580 9.00 45.69 27.89
C LEU A 580 9.70 45.07 29.15
N SER A 581 11.04 44.95 29.24
CA SER A 581 12.16 45.39 28.38
C SER A 581 13.35 44.39 28.42
N GLN A 582 14.40 44.65 27.64
CA GLN A 582 15.67 43.93 27.66
C GLN A 582 16.61 44.45 28.77
N ASP A 583 17.48 43.60 29.34
CA ASP A 583 18.95 43.74 29.17
C ASP A 583 19.74 42.59 29.85
N SER A 584 21.08 42.66 29.83
CA SER A 584 21.94 41.48 29.65
C SER A 584 22.92 41.12 30.78
N ALA A 585 23.23 39.81 30.83
CA ALA A 585 24.52 39.20 31.21
C ALA A 585 25.01 39.21 32.67
N SER A 586 25.19 38.01 33.23
CA SER A 586 26.50 37.53 33.74
C SER A 586 26.42 36.05 34.13
N VAL A 587 27.57 35.40 34.35
CA VAL A 587 27.69 33.95 34.62
C VAL A 587 28.26 33.72 36.03
N SER A 588 27.48 33.09 36.92
CA SER A 588 28.02 32.28 38.01
C SER A 588 26.96 31.34 38.64
N THR A 589 27.44 30.21 39.15
CA THR A 589 26.66 29.10 39.73
C THR A 589 26.10 29.39 41.12
N VAL A 590 24.88 28.90 41.39
CA VAL A 590 24.46 28.44 42.73
C VAL A 590 23.75 27.08 42.59
N ARG A 591 23.96 26.16 43.54
CA ARG A 591 23.19 24.92 43.71
C ARG A 591 22.40 24.95 45.02
N CYS A 592 21.12 24.65 44.96
CA CYS A 592 20.38 23.88 45.97
C CYS A 592 19.57 22.82 45.19
N THR A 593 19.49 21.52 45.46
CA THR A 593 19.63 20.70 46.68
C THR A 593 18.63 21.02 47.79
N GLU A 594 17.47 20.37 47.74
CA GLU A 594 17.06 19.38 48.76
C GLU A 594 15.89 18.50 48.25
N THR A 595 15.32 17.65 49.11
CA THR A 595 14.17 16.74 48.85
C THR A 595 14.32 15.62 47.79
N THR A 596 15.44 14.89 47.78
CA THR A 596 15.54 13.59 47.05
C THR A 596 16.25 12.47 47.83
N THR A 597 15.91 12.32 49.13
CA THR A 597 16.62 11.43 50.08
C THR A 597 15.73 10.44 50.85
N GLN A 598 14.64 9.94 50.24
CA GLN A 598 13.91 8.75 50.74
C GLN A 598 13.42 7.86 49.59
N LEU A 599 14.27 6.96 49.07
CA LEU A 599 13.90 5.65 48.46
C LEU A 599 15.11 4.79 48.01
N LYS A 600 16.25 4.84 48.72
CA LYS A 600 17.38 3.90 48.57
C LYS A 600 17.63 3.10 49.85
N ARG A 601 16.64 2.28 50.27
CA ARG A 601 16.78 1.34 51.40
C ARG A 601 15.72 0.21 51.40
N ALA A 602 15.64 -0.53 50.30
CA ALA A 602 14.95 -1.83 50.25
C ALA A 602 15.59 -2.72 49.17
N LEU A 603 15.50 -4.05 49.36
CA LEU A 603 15.90 -5.08 48.39
C LEU A 603 17.38 -5.12 47.97
N SER A 604 18.24 -5.45 48.93
CA SER A 604 19.46 -6.23 48.67
C SER A 604 19.48 -7.45 49.59
N PHE A 605 19.11 -8.64 49.08
CA PHE A 605 19.32 -9.91 49.79
C PHE A 605 20.72 -10.46 49.47
N PRO A 606 21.33 -11.25 50.38
CA PRO A 606 22.74 -11.60 50.31
C PRO A 606 23.01 -12.82 49.41
N LEU A 607 24.22 -12.87 48.85
CA LEU A 607 24.86 -14.13 48.50
C LEU A 607 26.07 -14.33 49.42
N SER A 608 26.03 -15.41 50.18
CA SER A 608 27.13 -15.86 51.01
C SER A 608 28.16 -16.62 50.18
N LEU A 609 29.44 -16.28 50.33
CA LEU A 609 30.50 -17.26 50.59
C LEU A 609 31.74 -16.55 51.14
N SER A 610 32.62 -17.32 51.76
CA SER A 610 33.67 -16.86 52.69
C SER A 610 35.07 -17.31 52.21
N PRO A 611 36.19 -17.15 52.95
CA PRO A 611 37.17 -16.16 52.49
C PRO A 611 38.66 -16.60 52.51
N LEU A 612 39.53 -15.77 51.91
CA LEU A 612 40.98 -15.65 52.20
C LEU A 612 41.86 -16.91 51.92
N PRO A 613 43.21 -16.83 52.09
CA PRO A 613 44.11 -15.67 51.95
C PRO A 613 45.19 -15.91 50.86
N GLY A 614 45.92 -14.85 50.50
CA GLY A 614 47.07 -14.88 49.57
C GLY A 614 47.51 -13.48 49.20
#